data_AF-A0A2L0HT58-F1
#
_entry.id   AF-A0A2L0HT58-F1
#
_cell.length_a   1.000
_cell.length_b   1.000
_cell.length_c   1.000
_cell.angle_alpha   90.00
_cell.angle_beta   90.00
_cell.angle_gamma   90.00
#
_symmetry.space_group_name_H-M   'P 1'
#
loop_
_entity.id
_entity.type
_entity.pdbx_description
1 polymer ?
#
loop_
_entity_poly.entity_id
_entity_poly.type
_entity_poly.pdbx_seq_one_letter_code
_entity_poly.pdbx_strand_id
1 'polypeptide(L)' 'MKELILKIFFYLSIALTFCSFILAVYAQDLMFAGIGVLLAIAAVLLGLESKQFLANPFRK' A
#
# COMPACT_ATOMS: atom_id res chain seq x y z
N MET A 1 3.57 -18.18 5.36
CA MET A 1 2.21 -17.57 5.39
C MET A 1 2.25 -16.05 5.59
N LYS A 2 2.95 -15.51 6.60
CA LYS A 2 3.03 -14.05 6.83
C LYS A 2 3.55 -13.24 5.63
N GLU A 3 4.56 -13.72 4.90
CA GLU A 3 5.09 -13.03 3.70
C GLU A 3 4.11 -12.95 2.54
N LEU A 4 3.38 -14.05 2.28
CA LEU A 4 2.34 -14.07 1.24
C LEU A 4 1.22 -13.11 1.58
N ILE A 5 0.81 -13.06 2.85
CA ILE A 5 -0.19 -12.11 3.35
C ILE A 5 0.30 -10.67 3.17
N LEU A 6 1.55 -10.35 3.53
CA LEU A 6 2.13 -9.02 3.36
C LEU A 6 2.19 -8.59 1.89
N LYS A 7 2.59 -9.50 0.99
CA LYS A 7 2.57 -9.25 -0.46
C LYS A 7 1.16 -8.99 -0.97
N ILE A 8 0.17 -9.79 -0.56
CA ILE A 8 -1.23 -9.61 -0.95
C ILE A 8 -1.73 -8.23 -0.48
N PHE A 9 -1.48 -7.87 0.78
CA PHE A 9 -1.87 -6.56 1.31
C PHE A 9 -1.18 -5.40 0.59
N PHE A 10 0.09 -5.55 0.22
CA PHE A 10 0.83 -4.55 -0.55
C PHE A 10 0.21 -4.30 -1.93
N TYR A 11 -0.04 -5.37 -2.70
CA TYR A 11 -0.68 -5.23 -4.02
C TYR A 11 -2.12 -4.71 -3.93
N LEU A 12 -2.86 -5.13 -2.91
CA LEU A 12 -4.22 -4.66 -2.64
C LEU A 12 -4.22 -3.16 -2.32
N SER A 13 -3.30 -2.69 -1.47
CA SER A 13 -3.13 -1.27 -1.14
C SER A 13 -2.80 -0.43 -2.38
N ILE A 14 -1.95 -0.92 -3.28
CA ILE A 14 -1.65 -0.24 -4.55
C ILE A 14 -2.90 -0.14 -5.42
N ALA A 15 -3.64 -1.24 -5.61
CA ALA A 15 -4.85 -1.25 -6.42
C ALA A 15 -5.92 -0.27 -5.89
N LEU A 16 -6.13 -0.26 -4.56
CA LEU A 16 -7.03 0.68 -3.90
C LEU A 16 -6.57 2.13 -4.03
N THR A 17 -5.26 2.39 -4.00
CA THR A 17 -4.69 3.73 -4.23
C THR A 17 -5.08 4.25 -5.61
N PHE A 18 -4.85 3.46 -6.66
CA PHE A 18 -5.23 3.84 -8.02
C PHE A 18 -6.73 4.08 -8.16
N CYS A 19 -7.54 3.19 -7.58
CA CYS A 19 -9.01 3.33 -7.62
C CYS A 19 -9.46 4.62 -6.93
N SER A 20 -8.88 4.95 -5.77
CA SER A 20 -9.17 6.19 -5.04
C SER A 20 -8.78 7.43 -5.82
N PHE A 21 -7.63 7.43 -6.50
CA PHE A 21 -7.21 8.56 -7.35
C PHE A 21 -8.11 8.73 -8.58
N ILE A 22 -8.51 7.64 -9.23
CA ILE A 22 -9.46 7.69 -10.35
C ILE A 22 -10.80 8.26 -9.88
N LEU A 23 -11.32 7.80 -8.74
CA LEU A 23 -12.54 8.35 -8.14
C LEU A 23 -12.38 9.82 -7.76
N ALA A 24 -11.24 10.22 -7.20
CA ALA A 24 -10.99 11.61 -6.82
C ALA A 24 -11.02 12.55 -8.03
N VAL A 25 -10.43 12.14 -9.15
CA VAL A 25 -10.45 12.91 -10.40
C VAL A 25 -11.87 12.95 -10.98
N TYR A 26 -12.58 11.82 -10.99
CA TYR A 26 -13.93 11.73 -11.53
C TYR A 26 -14.94 12.55 -10.73
N ALA A 27 -14.91 12.43 -9.40
CA ALA A 27 -15.82 13.13 -8.49
C ALA A 27 -15.37 14.57 -8.17
N GLN A 28 -14.16 14.96 -8.61
CA GLN A 28 -13.50 16.23 -8.23
C GLN A 28 -13.48 16.45 -6.71
N ASP A 29 -13.38 15.36 -5.95
CA ASP A 29 -13.51 15.36 -4.50
C ASP A 29 -12.15 15.13 -3.85
N LEU A 30 -11.74 16.14 -3.07
CA LEU A 30 -10.47 16.18 -2.36
C LEU A 30 -10.36 15.11 -1.27
N MET A 31 -11.49 14.61 -0.72
CA MET A 31 -11.48 13.54 0.27
C MET A 31 -10.92 12.24 -0.31
N PHE A 32 -11.32 11.86 -1.52
CA PHE A 32 -10.80 10.67 -2.19
C PHE A 32 -9.33 10.81 -2.57
N ALA A 33 -8.87 12.02 -2.85
CA ALA A 33 -7.44 12.29 -3.04
C ALA A 33 -6.66 12.06 -1.72
N GLY A 34 -7.19 12.53 -0.59
CA GLY A 34 -6.60 12.31 0.73
C GLY A 34 -6.52 10.82 1.11
N ILE A 35 -7.59 10.07 0.84
CA ILE A 35 -7.62 8.61 1.05
C ILE A 35 -6.56 7.91 0.19
N GLY A 36 -6.42 8.32 -1.08
CA GLY A 36 -5.39 7.81 -1.98
C GLY A 36 -3.97 8.05 -1.45
N VAL A 37 -3.69 9.25 -0.92
CA VAL A 37 -2.39 9.58 -0.33
C VAL A 37 -2.09 8.71 0.90
N LEU A 38 -3.08 8.51 1.79
CA LEU A 38 -2.90 7.64 2.97
C LEU A 38 -2.63 6.19 2.56
N LEU A 39 -3.33 5.67 1.54
CA LEU A 39 -3.08 4.34 1.00
C LEU A 39 -1.70 4.23 0.36
N ALA A 40 -1.22 5.26 -0.33
CA ALA A 40 0.13 5.28 -0.89
C ALA A 40 1.21 5.22 0.21
N ILE A 41 1.03 5.96 1.31
CA ILE A 41 1.92 5.90 2.47
C ILE A 41 1.91 4.50 3.10
N ALA A 42 0.72 3.89 3.24
CA ALA A 42 0.59 2.53 3.74
C ALA A 42 1.28 1.50 2.83
N ALA A 43 1.18 1.65 1.50
CA ALA A 43 1.90 0.81 0.55
C ALA A 43 3.42 0.94 0.73
N VAL A 44 3.94 2.16 0.86
CA VAL A 44 5.38 2.39 1.10
C VAL A 44 5.84 1.72 2.39
N LEU A 45 5.10 1.86 3.49
CA LEU A 45 5.41 1.22 4.77
C LEU A 45 5.40 -0.31 4.65
N LEU A 46 4.39 -0.89 4.00
CA LEU A 46 4.33 -2.32 3.72
C LEU A 46 5.50 -2.80 2.84
N GLY A 47 5.91 -2.00 1.87
CA GLY A 47 7.07 -2.30 1.02
C GLY A 47 8.38 -2.27 1.80
N LEU A 48 8.55 -1.31 2.71
CA LEU A 48 9.71 -1.23 3.60
C LEU A 48 9.77 -2.41 4.57
N GLU A 49 8.66 -2.76 5.21
CA GLU A 49 8.52 -3.95 6.05
C GLU A 49 8.84 -5.23 5.26
N SER A 50 8.33 -5.36 4.04
CA SER A 50 8.64 -6.50 3.18
C SER A 50 10.13 -6.58 2.81
N LYS A 51 10.80 -5.45 2.60
CA LYS A 51 12.25 -5.41 2.34
C LYS A 51 13.08 -5.68 3.59
N GLN A 52 12.69 -5.13 4.74
CA GLN A 52 13.35 -5.39 6.03
C GLN A 52 13.18 -6.85 6.45
N PHE A 53 12.06 -7.49 6.09
CA PHE A 53 11.87 -8.92 6.31
C PHE A 53 12.88 -9.77 5.52
N LEU A 54 13.11 -9.44 4.24
CA LEU A 54 14.06 -10.14 3.35
C LEU A 54 15.53 -9.88 3.71
N ALA A 55 15.85 -8.70 4.26
CA ALA A 55 17.21 -8.27 4.53
C ALA A 55 17.71 -8.59 5.95
N ASN A 56 16.93 -9.30 6.79
CA ASN A 56 17.31 -9.57 8.17
C ASN A 56 18.04 -10.92 8.30
N PRO A 57 19.39 -10.94 8.45
CA PRO A 57 20.17 -12.18 8.51
C PRO A 57 20.03 -12.95 9.83
N PHE A 58 19.36 -12.39 10.84
CA PHE A 58 19.21 -13.01 12.17
C PHE A 58 17.87 -13.72 12.39
N ARG A 59 17.02 -13.82 11.37
CA ARG A 59 15.71 -14.46 11.49
C ARG A 59 15.81 -15.94 11.06
N LYS A 60 15.77 -16.85 12.03
CA LYS A 60 15.60 -18.32 11.84
C LYS A 60 14.23 -18.66 11.27
#